data_AF-A0A2M9AA65-F1
#
_entry.id   AF-A0A2M9AA65-F1
#
_cell.length_a   1.000
_cell.length_b   1.000
_cell.length_c   1.000
_cell.angle_alpha   90.00
_cell.angle_beta   90.00
_cell.angle_gamma   90.00
#
_symmetry.space_group_name_H-M   'P 1'
#
loop_
_entity.id
_entity.type
_entity.pdbx_description
1 polymer ?
#
loop_
_entity_poly.entity_id
_entity_poly.type
_entity_poly.pdbx_seq_one_letter_code
_entity_poly.pdbx_strand_id
1 'polypeptide(L)'
;MKKNLGFGMVAGIALAFGLSNSFAADACTDAMGHSGNGTTVTKNQTGSISDSPWGYELWADGGSNSMTYYPNGTFSAEWSNSNDFLARVGYRYGDNGEGVDHKTKHYTVDYKYTKNGHGSYGYIGVYGWTVNPEVEYYIVDDWYSQPNENYIGAKFGEITVDGETYTIHAFLRQQEPSKSGTSTFLQIFSVRKTPRQCGHIDISAHFNKWDELFTGQKATLKGSKGGGSTTLKFGRVTEVMLMNEAGGNSSGTVDYTYFNMSDNGQGSVVQEPDPITRAPFGGTAIAIPGTIEAENFDNGNEGDSYGGTNTPADAEYDAEYRGSDYSVAIVDGGTGKAVGYTAAGEWLEYAVNVAQAGEYNIQASVSNGSGAGSIKLSIDGTEIGSLPFTGTSNDWNTYETTTGSATLQAGEHVLRITIEDANTNVDYVSFSSVGSTALSDRIHLNVSSANYAVFDLQGRSLGHVKVPAGANISEILSAQFKSAGVYMVKQGSRLQKIRISH
;
A
#
# COMPACT_ATOMS: atom_id res chain seq x y z
N MET A 1 -59.34 -2.97 -10.61
CA MET A 1 -59.18 -4.25 -11.35
C MET A 1 -57.69 -4.58 -11.28
N LYS A 2 -57.29 -5.75 -10.75
CA LYS A 2 -55.94 -6.03 -10.16
C LYS A 2 -55.69 -5.16 -8.89
N LYS A 3 -55.27 -5.64 -7.70
CA LYS A 3 -54.26 -6.63 -7.23
C LYS A 3 -52.82 -6.15 -7.51
N ASN A 4 -51.81 -6.23 -6.63
CA ASN A 4 -51.59 -6.61 -5.19
C ASN A 4 -50.25 -5.88 -4.78
N LEU A 5 -49.73 -5.73 -3.53
CA LEU A 5 -50.01 -6.01 -2.10
C LEU A 5 -49.22 -4.89 -1.30
N GLY A 6 -49.21 -4.67 0.02
CA GLY A 6 -49.93 -5.21 1.20
C GLY A 6 -48.99 -5.90 2.23
N PHE A 7 -49.09 -5.49 3.51
CA PHE A 7 -48.21 -5.81 4.68
C PHE A 7 -46.79 -5.20 4.65
N GLY A 8 -46.17 -4.87 5.80
CA GLY A 8 -46.69 -4.87 7.17
C GLY A 8 -45.57 -4.73 8.23
N MET A 9 -45.43 -3.54 8.83
CA MET A 9 -44.27 -3.21 9.68
C MET A 9 -44.45 -3.71 11.12
N VAL A 10 -43.46 -4.44 11.66
CA VAL A 10 -43.37 -4.86 13.06
C VAL A 10 -42.13 -4.22 13.68
N ALA A 11 -42.27 -3.60 14.85
CA ALA A 11 -41.17 -2.89 15.51
C ALA A 11 -40.24 -3.86 16.25
N GLY A 12 -38.96 -3.84 15.88
CA GLY A 12 -37.87 -4.46 16.65
C GLY A 12 -37.22 -3.44 17.59
N ILE A 13 -36.85 -3.86 18.80
CA ILE A 13 -36.16 -3.01 19.78
C ILE A 13 -34.70 -2.86 19.36
N ALA A 14 -34.26 -1.62 19.12
CA ALA A 14 -32.85 -1.34 18.87
C ALA A 14 -32.05 -1.35 20.18
N LEU A 15 -31.27 -2.41 20.42
CA LEU A 15 -30.16 -2.34 21.37
C LEU A 15 -29.04 -1.51 20.73
N ALA A 16 -28.86 -0.29 21.22
CA ALA A 16 -27.76 0.56 20.81
C ALA A 16 -26.45 0.07 21.45
N PHE A 17 -25.77 -0.88 20.80
CA PHE A 17 -24.34 -1.10 21.03
C PHE A 17 -23.59 0.12 20.51
N GLY A 18 -22.93 0.84 21.42
CA GLY A 18 -22.15 2.02 21.07
C GLY A 18 -20.90 1.63 20.29
N LEU A 19 -20.91 1.90 18.98
CA LEU A 19 -19.70 1.88 18.17
C LEU A 19 -18.77 2.99 18.66
N SER A 20 -17.70 2.61 19.36
CA SER A 20 -16.59 3.51 19.68
C SER A 20 -15.73 3.71 18.43
N ASN A 21 -16.26 4.47 17.46
CA ASN A 21 -15.51 4.88 16.27
C ASN A 21 -14.35 5.78 16.72
N SER A 22 -13.16 5.22 16.82
CA SER A 22 -11.91 5.99 16.72
C SER A 22 -11.72 6.41 15.26
N PHE A 23 -12.49 7.42 14.83
CA PHE A 23 -12.17 8.15 13.62
C PHE A 23 -10.75 8.71 13.76
N ALA A 24 -9.92 8.59 12.72
CA ALA A 24 -8.72 9.40 12.63
C ALA A 24 -9.13 10.88 12.65
N ALA A 25 -8.43 11.70 13.41
CA ALA A 25 -8.78 13.10 13.56
C ALA A 25 -8.51 13.86 12.24
N ASP A 26 -9.54 14.45 11.66
CA ASP A 26 -9.40 15.28 10.47
C ASP A 26 -9.41 16.75 10.92
N ALA A 27 -8.23 17.36 10.94
CA ALA A 27 -8.09 18.76 11.32
C ALA A 27 -8.97 19.71 10.50
N CYS A 28 -9.37 19.37 9.25
CA CYS A 28 -10.31 20.18 8.49
C CYS A 28 -11.75 20.12 9.03
N THR A 29 -12.29 18.96 9.40
CA THR A 29 -13.64 18.87 10.00
C THR A 29 -13.64 19.26 11.47
N ASP A 30 -12.60 18.87 12.20
CA ASP A 30 -12.64 18.81 13.65
C ASP A 30 -12.39 20.17 14.31
N ALA A 31 -12.71 20.25 15.60
CA ALA A 31 -12.63 21.46 16.40
C ALA A 31 -11.80 21.20 17.66
N MET A 32 -10.59 21.75 17.69
CA MET A 32 -9.71 21.76 18.86
C MET A 32 -9.84 23.10 19.61
N GLY A 33 -9.57 24.20 18.92
CA GLY A 33 -9.55 25.54 19.49
C GLY A 33 -8.35 25.80 20.41
N HIS A 34 -8.25 27.04 20.91
CA HIS A 34 -7.27 27.40 21.93
C HIS A 34 -7.64 26.78 23.28
N SER A 35 -6.69 26.13 23.95
CA SER A 35 -6.89 25.50 25.26
C SER A 35 -5.87 25.96 26.28
N GLY A 36 -6.32 26.26 27.50
CA GLY A 36 -5.52 26.85 28.56
C GLY A 36 -5.34 28.37 28.44
N ASN A 37 -4.50 28.94 29.29
CA ASN A 37 -4.21 30.38 29.30
C ASN A 37 -3.20 30.72 28.19
N GLY A 38 -3.60 31.53 27.22
CA GLY A 38 -2.71 32.05 26.19
C GLY A 38 -1.67 33.02 26.76
N THR A 39 -0.45 32.98 26.23
CA THR A 39 0.64 33.90 26.60
C THR A 39 1.04 34.74 25.39
N THR A 40 0.92 36.06 25.51
CA THR A 40 1.22 37.00 24.41
C THR A 40 2.64 37.56 24.51
N VAL A 41 3.38 37.49 23.40
CA VAL A 41 4.68 38.15 23.18
C VAL A 41 4.56 39.21 22.09
N THR A 42 5.31 40.31 22.22
CA THR A 42 5.23 41.51 21.35
C THR A 42 6.60 42.02 20.89
N LYS A 43 7.63 41.17 21.02
CA LYS A 43 9.03 41.41 20.65
C LYS A 43 9.66 40.11 20.20
N ASN A 44 10.76 40.20 19.46
CA ASN A 44 11.49 39.02 18.99
C ASN A 44 11.93 38.17 20.19
N GLN A 45 11.37 36.97 20.31
CA GLN A 45 11.46 36.11 21.48
C GLN A 45 11.23 34.65 21.07
N THR A 46 12.08 33.77 21.59
CA THR A 46 11.96 32.32 21.48
C THR A 46 11.79 31.72 22.89
N GLY A 47 11.14 30.56 23.00
CA GLY A 47 10.97 29.87 24.28
C GLY A 47 10.24 28.55 24.17
N SER A 48 10.08 27.86 25.31
CA SER A 48 9.29 26.62 25.43
C SER A 48 7.84 26.92 25.81
N ILE A 49 6.91 26.07 25.39
CA ILE A 49 5.51 26.07 25.85
C ILE A 49 5.41 25.07 27.01
N SER A 50 4.99 25.55 28.19
CA SER A 50 4.86 24.74 29.41
C SER A 50 4.00 23.50 29.21
N ASP A 51 4.38 22.41 29.88
CA ASP A 51 3.67 21.11 29.88
C ASP A 51 3.49 20.47 28.49
N SER A 52 4.32 20.88 27.52
CA SER A 52 4.37 20.35 26.15
C SER A 52 5.84 20.12 25.70
N PRO A 53 6.08 19.35 24.62
CA PRO A 53 7.43 19.20 24.05
C PRO A 53 7.83 20.36 23.11
N TRP A 54 6.91 21.30 22.84
CA TRP A 54 7.08 22.31 21.81
C TRP A 54 7.64 23.63 22.36
N GLY A 55 8.24 24.41 21.47
CA GLY A 55 8.57 25.81 21.68
C GLY A 55 7.85 26.72 20.68
N TYR A 56 7.99 28.02 20.90
CA TYR A 56 7.48 29.07 20.05
C TYR A 56 8.60 30.01 19.60
N GLU A 57 8.36 30.75 18.53
CA GLU A 57 9.15 31.93 18.17
C GLU A 57 8.27 33.00 17.53
N LEU A 58 8.37 34.22 18.06
CA LEU A 58 8.04 35.45 17.36
C LEU A 58 9.35 36.08 16.91
N TRP A 59 9.46 36.43 15.64
CA TRP A 59 10.54 37.25 15.09
C TRP A 59 9.96 38.24 14.07
N ALA A 60 10.43 39.48 14.07
CA ALA A 60 10.08 40.46 13.05
C ALA A 60 11.18 41.51 12.84
N ASP A 61 11.21 42.11 11.64
CA ASP A 61 11.83 43.41 11.40
C ASP A 61 10.76 44.49 11.20
N GLY A 62 10.95 45.63 11.88
CA GLY A 62 10.02 46.75 11.88
C GLY A 62 8.60 46.43 12.37
N GLY A 63 7.68 47.37 12.12
CA GLY A 63 6.26 47.22 12.41
C GLY A 63 5.86 47.20 13.89
N SER A 64 4.63 46.76 14.13
CA SER A 64 4.05 46.46 15.44
C SER A 64 3.41 45.08 15.37
N ASN A 65 3.92 44.14 16.17
CA ASN A 65 3.72 42.70 15.97
C ASN A 65 3.42 41.99 17.29
N SER A 66 2.58 40.97 17.26
CA SER A 66 2.21 40.15 18.40
C SER A 66 2.04 38.66 18.02
N MET A 67 2.24 37.79 18.99
CA MET A 67 1.92 36.37 18.91
C MET A 67 1.38 35.92 20.27
N THR A 68 0.26 35.21 20.30
CA THR A 68 -0.29 34.56 21.50
C THR A 68 -0.28 33.05 21.28
N TYR A 69 0.53 32.33 22.06
CA TYR A 69 0.61 30.87 22.03
C TYR A 69 -0.11 30.26 23.23
N TYR A 70 -0.62 29.03 23.08
CA TYR A 70 -1.41 28.32 24.09
C TYR A 70 -0.75 26.98 24.47
N PRO A 71 -1.00 26.45 25.68
CA PRO A 71 -0.47 25.15 26.13
C PRO A 71 -0.70 23.97 25.17
N ASN A 72 -1.77 23.97 24.37
CA ASN A 72 -2.01 22.93 23.35
C ASN A 72 -1.33 23.20 22.00
N GLY A 73 -0.29 24.02 21.94
CA GLY A 73 0.49 24.31 20.73
C GLY A 73 -0.22 25.20 19.69
N THR A 74 -1.53 25.39 19.80
CA THR A 74 -2.26 26.39 19.00
C THR A 74 -1.72 27.80 19.25
N PHE A 75 -1.83 28.69 18.26
CA PHE A 75 -1.41 30.08 18.38
C PHE A 75 -2.16 31.00 17.43
N SER A 76 -2.26 32.27 17.81
CA SER A 76 -2.71 33.37 16.95
C SER A 76 -1.65 34.48 16.93
N ALA A 77 -1.67 35.31 15.89
CA ALA A 77 -0.69 36.36 15.69
C ALA A 77 -1.25 37.52 14.86
N GLU A 78 -0.79 38.73 15.15
CA GLU A 78 -1.17 39.97 14.46
C GLU A 78 0.08 40.79 14.13
N TRP A 79 0.14 41.39 12.94
CA TRP A 79 1.27 42.24 12.54
C TRP A 79 0.81 43.43 11.70
N SER A 80 1.52 44.55 11.84
CA SER A 80 1.20 45.79 11.13
C SER A 80 2.46 46.55 10.72
N ASN A 81 2.54 46.90 9.43
CA ASN A 81 3.66 47.60 8.79
C ASN A 81 5.03 46.93 9.07
N SER A 82 5.09 45.60 9.05
CA SER A 82 6.32 44.86 9.25
C SER A 82 7.09 44.71 7.95
N ASN A 83 8.41 44.86 7.99
CA ASN A 83 9.26 44.58 6.84
C ASN A 83 9.30 43.07 6.55
N ASP A 84 9.34 42.27 7.61
CA ASP A 84 9.44 40.82 7.58
C ASP A 84 8.94 40.26 8.92
N PHE A 85 7.98 39.33 8.92
CA PHE A 85 7.30 38.84 10.12
C PHE A 85 7.19 37.32 10.10
N LEU A 86 7.59 36.66 11.20
CA LEU A 86 7.46 35.22 11.41
C LEU A 86 6.88 34.93 12.81
N ALA A 87 5.81 34.14 12.87
CA ALA A 87 5.29 33.53 14.09
C ALA A 87 5.15 32.02 13.89
N ARG A 88 5.69 31.22 14.81
CA ARG A 88 5.77 29.75 14.65
C ARG A 88 5.81 28.96 15.96
N VAL A 89 5.26 27.75 15.94
CA VAL A 89 5.24 26.78 17.06
C VAL A 89 5.65 25.38 16.58
N GLY A 90 6.41 24.65 17.38
CA GLY A 90 6.82 23.28 17.06
C GLY A 90 8.05 22.83 17.86
N TYR A 91 8.77 21.83 17.36
CA TYR A 91 9.90 21.22 18.05
C TYR A 91 11.22 21.98 17.84
N ARG A 92 12.06 21.99 18.89
CA ARG A 92 13.44 22.52 18.86
C ARG A 92 14.40 21.49 19.42
N TYR A 93 15.42 21.13 18.64
CA TYR A 93 16.46 20.14 18.96
C TYR A 93 17.82 20.80 19.28
N GLY A 94 17.75 22.01 19.82
CA GLY A 94 18.91 22.87 20.04
C GLY A 94 19.27 23.65 18.79
N ASP A 95 18.84 24.91 18.72
CA ASP A 95 19.05 25.85 17.61
C ASP A 95 20.52 25.98 17.16
N ASN A 96 21.47 25.69 18.06
CA ASN A 96 22.92 25.70 17.85
C ASN A 96 23.59 24.37 18.30
N GLY A 97 22.83 23.28 18.35
CA GLY A 97 23.29 21.94 18.76
C GLY A 97 23.84 21.11 17.60
N GLU A 98 24.05 19.81 17.83
CA GLU A 98 24.47 18.86 16.78
C GLU A 98 23.34 18.50 15.79
N GLY A 99 22.10 18.91 16.10
CA GLY A 99 20.88 18.51 15.39
C GLY A 99 20.54 17.03 15.57
N VAL A 100 19.31 16.65 15.24
CA VAL A 100 18.84 15.26 15.22
C VAL A 100 18.95 14.69 13.81
N ASP A 101 19.25 13.40 13.69
CA ASP A 101 19.17 12.72 12.40
C ASP A 101 17.70 12.56 12.02
N HIS A 102 17.29 13.12 10.89
CA HIS A 102 15.86 13.14 10.53
C HIS A 102 15.27 11.74 10.39
N LYS A 103 16.10 10.73 10.10
CA LYS A 103 15.74 9.31 9.97
C LYS A 103 15.60 8.57 11.30
N THR A 104 15.93 9.22 12.42
CA THR A 104 15.70 8.68 13.79
C THR A 104 14.36 9.12 14.40
N LYS A 105 13.57 9.87 13.64
CA LYS A 105 12.25 10.38 14.00
C LYS A 105 11.30 10.23 12.83
N HIS A 106 10.01 10.33 13.11
CA HIS A 106 9.01 10.57 12.08
C HIS A 106 8.25 11.85 12.48
N TYR A 107 8.14 12.79 11.55
CA TYR A 107 7.63 14.14 11.82
C TYR A 107 6.31 14.36 11.06
N THR A 108 5.27 14.74 11.78
CA THR A 108 3.96 15.09 11.20
C THR A 108 3.37 16.32 11.86
N VAL A 109 2.47 17.02 11.15
CA VAL A 109 1.58 17.99 11.77
C VAL A 109 0.19 17.99 11.15
N ASP A 110 -0.83 17.82 11.99
CA ASP A 110 -2.21 18.16 11.66
C ASP A 110 -2.47 19.62 12.05
N TYR A 111 -3.08 20.40 11.16
CA TYR A 111 -3.31 21.82 11.40
C TYR A 111 -4.60 22.35 10.75
N LYS A 112 -5.08 23.49 11.26
CA LYS A 112 -6.15 24.31 10.66
C LYS A 112 -6.05 25.73 11.14
N TYR A 113 -6.09 26.68 10.22
CA TYR A 113 -6.01 28.10 10.53
C TYR A 113 -6.97 28.97 9.72
N THR A 114 -7.13 30.22 10.15
CA THR A 114 -7.68 31.31 9.33
C THR A 114 -6.67 32.44 9.20
N LYS A 115 -6.68 33.17 8.08
CA LYS A 115 -5.78 34.31 7.83
C LYS A 115 -6.51 35.50 7.24
N ASN A 116 -5.96 36.69 7.46
CA ASN A 116 -6.34 37.93 6.79
C ASN A 116 -5.09 38.80 6.59
N GLY A 117 -5.11 39.72 5.63
CA GLY A 117 -4.01 40.65 5.35
C GLY A 117 -3.22 40.36 4.08
N HIS A 118 -2.01 40.92 4.00
CA HIS A 118 -1.15 40.91 2.82
C HIS A 118 0.34 40.87 3.15
N GLY A 119 1.13 40.40 2.18
CA GLY A 119 2.59 40.47 2.11
C GLY A 119 3.05 40.42 0.66
N SER A 120 4.14 41.11 0.35
CA SER A 120 4.80 41.04 -0.98
C SER A 120 5.43 39.66 -1.23
N TYR A 121 5.80 38.98 -0.13
CA TYR A 121 6.04 37.55 -0.05
C TYR A 121 5.50 37.04 1.30
N GLY A 122 5.54 35.73 1.51
CA GLY A 122 5.16 35.11 2.77
C GLY A 122 4.57 33.72 2.56
N TYR A 123 5.03 32.78 3.37
CA TYR A 123 4.72 31.35 3.27
C TYR A 123 3.97 30.88 4.51
N ILE A 124 3.15 29.84 4.36
CA ILE A 124 2.45 29.18 5.45
C ILE A 124 2.61 27.66 5.29
N GLY A 125 2.94 26.99 6.39
CA GLY A 125 3.22 25.56 6.43
C GLY A 125 4.30 25.26 7.46
N VAL A 126 5.26 24.40 7.14
CA VAL A 126 6.34 23.99 8.04
C VAL A 126 7.67 24.63 7.64
N TYR A 127 8.44 25.05 8.64
CA TYR A 127 9.72 25.73 8.52
C TYR A 127 10.75 25.14 9.48
N GLY A 128 12.02 25.18 9.11
CA GLY A 128 13.10 25.01 10.06
C GLY A 128 14.49 25.09 9.45
N TRP A 129 15.46 24.64 10.24
CA TRP A 129 16.88 24.62 9.88
C TRP A 129 17.50 23.25 10.11
N THR A 130 18.61 23.01 9.41
CA THR A 130 19.54 21.93 9.69
C THR A 130 20.95 22.43 9.96
N VAL A 131 21.78 21.58 10.56
CA VAL A 131 23.24 21.74 10.66
C VAL A 131 23.97 20.57 9.99
N ASN A 132 25.22 20.79 9.57
CA ASN A 132 26.08 19.78 8.96
C ASN A 132 25.49 19.08 7.69
N PRO A 133 25.05 19.83 6.66
CA PRO A 133 25.28 21.26 6.42
C PRO A 133 24.21 22.21 6.98
N GLU A 134 24.52 23.51 7.00
CA GLU A 134 23.53 24.57 7.26
C GLU A 134 22.57 24.69 6.06
N VAL A 135 21.29 24.44 6.30
CA VAL A 135 20.19 24.53 5.33
C VAL A 135 18.99 25.15 6.02
N GLU A 136 18.31 26.07 5.35
CA GLU A 136 16.98 26.57 5.73
C GLU A 136 15.93 25.87 4.84
N TYR A 137 14.82 25.41 5.41
CA TYR A 137 13.86 24.59 4.67
C TYR A 137 12.41 24.99 4.92
N TYR A 138 11.58 24.74 3.91
CA TYR A 138 10.17 25.10 3.89
C TYR A 138 9.31 23.99 3.24
N ILE A 139 8.18 23.68 3.85
CA ILE A 139 7.05 22.97 3.23
C ILE A 139 5.89 23.96 3.22
N VAL A 140 5.47 24.39 2.03
CA VAL A 140 4.58 25.55 1.82
C VAL A 140 3.23 25.08 1.30
N ASP A 141 2.23 25.15 2.18
CA ASP A 141 0.85 24.76 1.93
C ASP A 141 -0.04 25.92 1.48
N ASP A 142 0.36 27.16 1.77
CA ASP A 142 -0.33 28.39 1.36
C ASP A 142 0.64 29.59 1.44
N TRP A 143 0.22 30.78 0.98
CA TRP A 143 1.07 31.96 0.82
C TRP A 143 0.27 33.27 0.83
N TYR A 144 0.94 34.41 1.01
CA TYR A 144 0.33 35.74 0.79
C TYR A 144 0.49 36.22 -0.66
N SER A 145 1.62 35.89 -1.28
CA SER A 145 1.90 36.09 -2.71
C SER A 145 2.56 34.81 -3.24
N GLN A 146 2.16 34.34 -4.43
CA GLN A 146 2.57 33.01 -4.90
C GLN A 146 4.11 32.89 -5.02
N PRO A 147 4.73 31.82 -4.47
CA PRO A 147 6.17 31.62 -4.54
C PRO A 147 6.71 31.66 -5.97
N ASN A 148 7.83 32.38 -6.18
CA ASN A 148 8.34 32.72 -7.49
C ASN A 148 9.80 32.24 -7.65
N GLU A 149 10.10 31.54 -8.74
CA GLU A 149 11.40 30.90 -8.99
C GLU A 149 12.63 31.83 -9.04
N ASN A 150 12.43 33.15 -9.02
CA ASN A 150 13.53 34.11 -8.86
C ASN A 150 13.99 34.28 -7.41
N TYR A 151 13.16 33.85 -6.45
CA TYR A 151 13.44 33.90 -5.01
C TYR A 151 13.55 32.50 -4.39
N ILE A 152 12.73 31.53 -4.81
CA ILE A 152 12.80 30.13 -4.32
C ILE A 152 13.68 29.21 -5.16
N GLY A 153 14.20 29.70 -6.30
CA GLY A 153 14.97 28.92 -7.26
C GLY A 153 14.12 28.15 -8.28
N ALA A 154 14.78 27.52 -9.24
CA ALA A 154 14.10 26.72 -10.27
C ALA A 154 13.63 25.37 -9.70
N LYS A 155 12.58 24.80 -10.31
CA LYS A 155 12.15 23.43 -10.02
C LYS A 155 13.33 22.44 -10.10
N PHE A 156 13.47 21.65 -9.04
CA PHE A 156 14.47 20.59 -8.88
C PHE A 156 13.83 19.19 -8.90
N GLY A 157 12.58 19.06 -8.43
CA GLY A 157 11.85 17.78 -8.40
C GLY A 157 10.37 17.96 -8.05
N GLU A 158 9.71 16.87 -7.71
CA GLU A 158 8.34 16.81 -7.18
C GLU A 158 8.21 15.65 -6.18
N ILE A 159 7.23 15.76 -5.28
CA ILE A 159 6.71 14.70 -4.41
C ILE A 159 5.18 14.75 -4.46
N THR A 160 4.50 13.62 -4.43
CA THR A 160 3.05 13.57 -4.19
C THR A 160 2.82 12.93 -2.82
N VAL A 161 2.18 13.66 -1.93
CA VAL A 161 1.89 13.32 -0.52
C VAL A 161 0.70 14.17 -0.06
N ASP A 162 0.00 13.79 1.00
CA ASP A 162 -1.12 14.58 1.56
C ASP A 162 -2.19 15.01 0.52
N GLY A 163 -2.44 14.12 -0.45
CA GLY A 163 -3.44 14.28 -1.52
C GLY A 163 -3.07 15.24 -2.66
N GLU A 164 -1.83 15.70 -2.79
CA GLU A 164 -1.42 16.67 -3.83
C GLU A 164 0.07 16.53 -4.20
N THR A 165 0.46 17.00 -5.39
CA THR A 165 1.89 17.18 -5.67
C THR A 165 2.45 18.50 -5.11
N TYR A 166 3.60 18.43 -4.48
CA TYR A 166 4.45 19.57 -4.15
C TYR A 166 5.60 19.66 -5.15
N THR A 167 5.87 20.87 -5.66
CA THR A 167 7.04 21.13 -6.50
C THR A 167 8.23 21.43 -5.60
N ILE A 168 9.34 20.74 -5.81
CA ILE A 168 10.56 20.90 -4.99
C ILE A 168 11.49 21.89 -5.69
N HIS A 169 11.96 22.91 -4.98
CA HIS A 169 12.87 23.97 -5.46
C HIS A 169 14.11 24.09 -4.56
N ALA A 170 15.20 24.63 -5.10
CA ALA A 170 16.45 24.86 -4.38
C ALA A 170 17.11 26.20 -4.77
N PHE A 171 17.57 26.96 -3.77
CA PHE A 171 18.15 28.30 -3.94
C PHE A 171 19.36 28.52 -3.03
N LEU A 172 20.31 29.35 -3.45
CA LEU A 172 21.52 29.64 -2.67
C LEU A 172 21.45 31.04 -2.02
N ARG A 173 21.36 31.11 -0.69
CA ARG A 173 21.49 32.35 0.08
C ARG A 173 22.99 32.61 0.28
N GLN A 174 23.49 33.77 -0.18
CA GLN A 174 24.94 34.03 -0.32
C GLN A 174 25.38 35.25 0.48
N GLN A 175 26.14 35.07 1.57
CA GLN A 175 26.50 36.14 2.50
C GLN A 175 25.25 36.86 3.03
N GLU A 176 24.36 36.07 3.62
CA GLU A 176 23.03 36.45 4.12
C GLU A 176 22.92 36.08 5.62
N PRO A 177 21.95 36.64 6.36
CA PRO A 177 21.65 36.20 7.72
C PRO A 177 21.25 34.72 7.77
N SER A 178 21.78 33.99 8.75
CA SER A 178 21.47 32.59 9.08
C SER A 178 21.54 32.35 10.59
N LYS A 179 21.22 31.13 11.05
CA LYS A 179 21.41 30.73 12.46
C LYS A 179 22.87 30.90 12.91
N SER A 180 23.84 30.59 12.03
CA SER A 180 25.28 30.78 12.28
C SER A 180 25.80 32.22 12.10
N GLY A 181 24.92 33.22 11.92
CA GLY A 181 25.32 34.62 11.74
C GLY A 181 25.20 35.09 10.28
N THR A 182 26.31 35.44 9.63
CA THR A 182 26.31 35.75 8.18
C THR A 182 27.04 34.64 7.43
N SER A 183 26.33 33.86 6.62
CA SER A 183 26.87 32.67 5.98
C SER A 183 26.46 32.57 4.50
N THR A 184 26.83 31.47 3.85
CA THR A 184 26.30 31.06 2.55
C THR A 184 25.71 29.66 2.71
N PHE A 185 24.40 29.53 2.49
CA PHE A 185 23.61 28.35 2.84
C PHE A 185 22.59 28.00 1.75
N LEU A 186 22.11 26.76 1.79
CA LEU A 186 21.06 26.26 0.89
C LEU A 186 19.68 26.60 1.48
N GLN A 187 18.76 27.03 0.62
CA GLN A 187 17.32 27.00 0.88
C GLN A 187 16.67 25.89 0.06
N ILE A 188 15.77 25.13 0.70
CA ILE A 188 14.95 24.08 0.08
C ILE A 188 13.48 24.40 0.29
N PHE A 189 12.66 24.26 -0.76
CA PHE A 189 11.22 24.44 -0.68
C PHE A 189 10.48 23.23 -1.27
N SER A 190 9.46 22.72 -0.58
CA SER A 190 8.37 21.93 -1.17
C SER A 190 7.14 22.83 -1.25
N VAL A 191 6.68 23.19 -2.45
CA VAL A 191 5.55 24.13 -2.63
C VAL A 191 4.34 23.40 -3.20
N ARG A 192 3.23 23.40 -2.46
CA ARG A 192 1.97 22.74 -2.83
C ARG A 192 1.38 23.37 -4.10
N LYS A 193 0.85 22.57 -5.03
CA LYS A 193 0.26 23.10 -6.29
C LYS A 193 -0.99 23.97 -6.05
N THR A 194 -1.82 23.59 -5.09
CA THR A 194 -3.03 24.33 -4.69
C THR A 194 -2.92 24.74 -3.22
N PRO A 195 -3.21 26.00 -2.84
CA PRO A 195 -3.13 26.42 -1.45
C PRO A 195 -4.24 25.81 -0.58
N ARG A 196 -3.94 25.43 0.67
CA ARG A 196 -4.93 24.92 1.65
C ARG A 196 -4.70 25.47 3.07
N GLN A 197 -5.78 25.61 3.84
CA GLN A 197 -5.77 26.22 5.18
C GLN A 197 -5.95 25.21 6.33
N CYS A 198 -6.04 23.91 6.01
CA CYS A 198 -6.09 22.81 6.97
C CYS A 198 -5.62 21.49 6.33
N GLY A 199 -5.23 20.52 7.15
CA GLY A 199 -4.89 19.16 6.74
C GLY A 199 -3.75 18.54 7.54
N HIS A 200 -3.29 17.37 7.09
CA HIS A 200 -2.07 16.71 7.54
C HIS A 200 -0.87 17.10 6.66
N ILE A 201 0.32 17.17 7.24
CA ILE A 201 1.61 17.25 6.52
C ILE A 201 2.53 16.14 7.04
N ASP A 202 2.92 15.20 6.18
CA ASP A 202 4.06 14.30 6.44
C ASP A 202 5.37 15.01 6.11
N ILE A 203 5.97 15.58 7.16
CA ILE A 203 7.22 16.33 7.09
C ILE A 203 8.39 15.39 6.79
N SER A 204 8.32 14.13 7.27
CA SER A 204 9.35 13.11 7.05
C SER A 204 9.38 12.62 5.59
N ALA A 205 8.24 12.49 4.91
CA ALA A 205 8.19 12.20 3.47
C ALA A 205 8.90 13.28 2.64
N HIS A 206 8.67 14.56 2.97
CA HIS A 206 9.41 15.67 2.35
C HIS A 206 10.92 15.59 2.62
N PHE A 207 11.33 15.34 3.87
CA PHE A 207 12.75 15.21 4.23
C PHE A 207 13.43 14.04 3.50
N ASN A 208 12.76 12.87 3.44
CA ASN A 208 13.26 11.71 2.71
C ASN A 208 13.42 11.98 1.22
N LYS A 209 12.45 12.63 0.57
CA LYS A 209 12.55 12.98 -0.86
C LYS A 209 13.59 14.05 -1.15
N TRP A 210 13.82 14.99 -0.23
CA TRP A 210 14.95 15.92 -0.31
C TRP A 210 16.28 15.17 -0.21
N ASP A 211 16.41 14.24 0.73
CA ASP A 211 17.65 13.47 0.90
C ASP A 211 17.96 12.61 -0.34
N GLU A 212 16.95 12.00 -0.97
CA GLU A 212 17.03 11.29 -2.25
C GLU A 212 17.49 12.21 -3.40
N LEU A 213 16.82 13.36 -3.58
CA LEU A 213 17.09 14.29 -4.68
C LEU A 213 18.43 15.02 -4.53
N PHE A 214 18.93 15.20 -3.31
CA PHE A 214 20.10 16.05 -3.06
C PHE A 214 21.39 15.27 -2.75
N THR A 215 21.33 14.12 -2.08
CA THR A 215 22.53 13.47 -1.53
C THR A 215 23.56 13.12 -2.62
N GLY A 216 24.75 13.73 -2.51
CA GLY A 216 25.87 13.49 -3.40
C GLY A 216 25.83 14.26 -4.73
N GLN A 217 24.73 14.99 -5.01
CA GLN A 217 24.63 15.81 -6.21
C GLN A 217 25.46 17.10 -6.11
N LYS A 218 25.91 17.61 -7.27
CA LYS A 218 26.45 18.96 -7.41
C LYS A 218 25.63 19.70 -8.45
N ALA A 219 25.07 20.85 -8.08
CA ALA A 219 24.26 21.67 -8.95
C ALA A 219 24.78 23.11 -8.98
N THR A 220 24.49 23.82 -10.08
CA THR A 220 24.64 25.28 -10.15
C THR A 220 23.27 25.90 -9.92
N LEU A 221 23.06 26.46 -8.73
CA LEU A 221 21.78 27.04 -8.33
C LEU A 221 21.73 28.54 -8.66
N LYS A 222 20.51 29.07 -8.85
CA LYS A 222 20.23 30.50 -8.65
C LYS A 222 20.52 30.87 -7.18
N GLY A 223 20.82 32.13 -6.90
CA GLY A 223 21.06 32.59 -5.54
C GLY A 223 21.03 34.10 -5.37
N SER A 224 20.94 34.54 -4.11
CA SER A 224 20.68 35.96 -3.75
C SER A 224 21.73 36.94 -4.25
N LYS A 225 22.95 36.47 -4.54
CA LYS A 225 24.06 37.27 -5.09
C LYS A 225 24.64 36.68 -6.38
N GLY A 226 23.76 36.11 -7.21
CA GLY A 226 24.07 35.60 -8.56
C GLY A 226 24.11 34.07 -8.69
N GLY A 227 23.99 33.34 -7.58
CA GLY A 227 24.06 31.88 -7.57
C GLY A 227 25.48 31.33 -7.59
N GLY A 228 25.61 30.02 -7.80
CA GLY A 228 26.90 29.33 -7.79
C GLY A 228 26.77 27.81 -7.79
N SER A 229 27.89 27.12 -7.99
CA SER A 229 27.95 25.67 -7.86
C SER A 229 28.14 25.26 -6.40
N THR A 230 27.33 24.32 -5.93
CA THR A 230 27.40 23.76 -4.57
C THR A 230 27.13 22.26 -4.58
N THR A 231 27.60 21.56 -3.54
CA THR A 231 27.16 20.19 -3.24
C THR A 231 25.82 20.26 -2.51
N LEU A 232 24.86 19.44 -2.92
CA LEU A 232 23.56 19.35 -2.26
C LEU A 232 23.59 18.20 -1.23
N LYS A 233 22.91 18.41 -0.10
CA LYS A 233 22.72 17.45 1.00
C LYS A 233 21.75 18.08 2.01
N PHE A 234 20.83 17.30 2.58
CA PHE A 234 20.04 17.72 3.75
C PHE A 234 20.82 17.45 5.05
N GLY A 235 20.69 18.33 6.05
CA GLY A 235 21.46 18.23 7.30
C GLY A 235 20.72 17.53 8.44
N ARG A 236 21.29 17.66 9.65
CA ARG A 236 20.67 17.24 10.91
C ARG A 236 19.75 18.34 11.41
N VAL A 237 18.48 18.02 11.66
CA VAL A 237 17.42 19.00 11.92
C VAL A 237 17.59 19.64 13.32
N THR A 238 17.47 20.97 13.40
CA THR A 238 17.57 21.74 14.66
C THR A 238 16.26 22.35 15.13
N GLU A 239 15.31 22.62 14.23
CA GLU A 239 13.91 22.95 14.58
C GLU A 239 12.95 22.39 13.51
N VAL A 240 11.71 22.10 13.89
CA VAL A 240 10.58 21.71 13.02
C VAL A 240 9.36 22.48 13.51
N MET A 241 8.94 23.51 12.78
CA MET A 241 7.99 24.52 13.29
C MET A 241 6.86 24.78 12.29
N LEU A 242 5.60 24.70 12.72
CA LEU A 242 4.46 25.20 11.95
C LEU A 242 4.46 26.73 12.03
N MET A 243 4.38 27.40 10.88
CA MET A 243 4.82 28.78 10.71
C MET A 243 3.90 29.57 9.77
N ASN A 244 3.67 30.84 10.13
CA ASN A 244 3.21 31.90 9.23
C ASN A 244 4.32 32.94 9.05
N GLU A 245 4.75 33.16 7.80
CA GLU A 245 5.67 34.21 7.37
C GLU A 245 4.92 35.24 6.49
N ALA A 246 5.18 36.53 6.67
CA ALA A 246 4.66 37.60 5.82
C ALA A 246 5.60 38.81 5.77
N GLY A 247 6.12 39.15 4.58
CA GLY A 247 7.11 40.22 4.42
C GLY A 247 6.87 41.17 3.25
N GLY A 248 7.74 42.18 3.15
CA GLY A 248 7.65 43.31 2.24
C GLY A 248 6.48 44.24 2.57
N ASN A 249 6.61 45.00 3.67
CA ASN A 249 5.59 45.88 4.26
C ASN A 249 4.23 45.16 4.43
N SER A 250 4.27 44.04 5.16
CA SER A 250 3.13 43.18 5.43
C SER A 250 2.26 43.73 6.55
N SER A 251 0.99 43.31 6.56
CA SER A 251 0.04 43.55 7.67
C SER A 251 -1.05 42.49 7.61
N GLY A 252 -1.47 41.95 8.75
CA GLY A 252 -2.44 40.86 8.78
C GLY A 252 -2.65 40.22 10.14
N THR A 253 -3.44 39.15 10.13
CA THR A 253 -3.72 38.29 11.27
C THR A 253 -3.72 36.82 10.85
N VAL A 254 -3.32 35.93 11.74
CA VAL A 254 -3.44 34.47 11.57
C VAL A 254 -3.89 33.83 12.88
N ASP A 255 -4.71 32.79 12.81
CA ASP A 255 -5.24 32.04 13.95
C ASP A 255 -5.24 30.54 13.63
N TYR A 256 -4.30 29.80 14.23
CA TYR A 256 -4.19 28.35 14.15
C TYR A 256 -5.07 27.70 15.22
N THR A 257 -6.35 27.51 14.89
CA THR A 257 -7.35 26.86 15.75
C THR A 257 -7.16 25.34 15.94
N TYR A 258 -6.25 24.70 15.21
CA TYR A 258 -5.87 23.29 15.39
C TYR A 258 -4.37 23.13 15.18
N PHE A 259 -3.72 22.40 16.08
CA PHE A 259 -2.30 22.05 16.03
C PHE A 259 -2.09 20.69 16.72
N ASN A 260 -1.58 19.70 16.00
CA ASN A 260 -1.11 18.44 16.56
C ASN A 260 0.18 18.03 15.84
N MET A 261 1.34 18.26 16.45
CA MET A 261 2.64 17.97 15.84
C MET A 261 3.36 16.86 16.61
N SER A 262 3.80 15.82 15.89
CA SER A 262 4.53 14.67 16.45
C SER A 262 5.97 14.61 15.93
N ASP A 263 6.85 13.99 16.72
CA ASP A 263 8.25 13.76 16.38
C ASP A 263 8.80 12.39 16.81
N ASN A 264 7.97 11.49 17.35
CA ASN A 264 8.43 10.21 17.90
C ASN A 264 8.04 9.06 16.98
N GLY A 265 9.05 8.32 16.53
CA GLY A 265 8.84 7.06 15.83
C GLY A 265 8.04 6.10 16.71
N GLN A 266 7.10 5.38 16.10
CA GLN A 266 6.00 4.66 16.74
C GLN A 266 5.01 5.59 17.49
N GLY A 267 4.14 6.23 16.71
CA GLY A 267 3.11 7.16 17.21
C GLY A 267 2.05 7.49 16.16
N SER A 268 1.43 6.47 15.56
CA SER A 268 0.37 6.57 14.54
C SER A 268 0.73 7.37 13.28
N VAL A 269 1.59 6.78 12.45
CA VAL A 269 1.54 6.99 11.00
C VAL A 269 1.46 5.61 10.36
N VAL A 270 0.56 5.46 9.39
CA VAL A 270 0.52 4.27 8.53
C VAL A 270 1.79 4.30 7.69
N GLN A 271 2.64 3.28 7.84
CA GLN A 271 3.74 3.08 6.92
C GLN A 271 3.14 2.61 5.58
N GLU A 272 2.78 3.57 4.73
CA GLU A 272 2.64 3.31 3.29
C GLU A 272 3.98 2.70 2.83
N PRO A 273 3.98 1.48 2.26
CA PRO A 273 5.21 0.77 1.92
C PRO A 273 5.98 1.48 0.81
N ASP A 274 7.30 1.25 0.76
CA ASP A 274 8.18 1.77 -0.30
C ASP A 274 7.61 1.36 -1.67
N PRO A 275 7.28 2.27 -2.62
CA PRO A 275 6.40 1.97 -3.76
C PRO A 275 6.81 0.77 -4.63
N ILE A 276 6.25 -0.40 -4.32
CA ILE A 276 6.55 -1.65 -5.01
C ILE A 276 5.76 -1.68 -6.32
N THR A 277 6.48 -1.58 -7.45
CA THR A 277 5.86 -1.73 -8.77
C THR A 277 5.37 -3.16 -8.93
N ARG A 278 4.09 -3.33 -9.31
CA ARG A 278 3.50 -4.66 -9.38
C ARG A 278 4.28 -5.61 -10.30
N ALA A 279 4.67 -6.77 -9.78
CA ALA A 279 5.40 -7.80 -10.51
C ALA A 279 5.11 -9.20 -9.94
N PRO A 280 5.13 -10.27 -10.77
CA PRO A 280 4.93 -11.64 -10.29
C PRO A 280 5.91 -12.02 -9.17
N PHE A 281 5.47 -12.83 -8.22
CA PHE A 281 6.40 -13.44 -7.26
C PHE A 281 7.47 -14.26 -8.00
N GLY A 282 8.74 -14.16 -7.58
CA GLY A 282 9.87 -14.74 -8.32
C GLY A 282 10.11 -14.20 -9.74
N GLY A 283 9.34 -13.20 -10.21
CA GLY A 283 9.49 -12.56 -11.51
C GLY A 283 8.94 -13.36 -12.71
N THR A 284 8.09 -14.37 -12.51
CA THR A 284 7.43 -15.12 -13.59
C THR A 284 6.00 -15.50 -13.19
N ALA A 285 5.04 -15.35 -14.10
CA ALA A 285 3.64 -15.71 -13.85
C ALA A 285 3.46 -17.23 -13.63
N ILE A 286 2.61 -17.61 -12.67
CA ILE A 286 2.45 -18.99 -12.21
C ILE A 286 1.62 -19.79 -13.23
N ALA A 287 2.11 -20.96 -13.64
CA ALA A 287 1.44 -21.79 -14.64
C ALA A 287 0.17 -22.47 -14.10
N ILE A 288 -0.89 -22.48 -14.92
CA ILE A 288 -2.13 -23.25 -14.68
C ILE A 288 -2.32 -24.23 -15.86
N PRO A 289 -2.28 -25.56 -15.65
CA PRO A 289 -2.26 -26.30 -14.39
C PRO A 289 -1.00 -26.11 -13.54
N GLY A 290 -1.18 -26.10 -12.22
CA GLY A 290 -0.12 -25.90 -11.24
C GLY A 290 -0.66 -25.67 -9.82
N THR A 291 0.25 -25.38 -8.89
CA THR A 291 -0.05 -24.96 -7.52
C THR A 291 0.35 -23.49 -7.36
N ILE A 292 -0.46 -22.74 -6.61
CA ILE A 292 -0.24 -21.36 -6.21
C ILE A 292 -0.22 -21.38 -4.68
N GLU A 293 0.98 -21.32 -4.09
CA GLU A 293 1.14 -21.19 -2.64
C GLU A 293 0.70 -19.77 -2.23
N ALA A 294 -0.05 -19.65 -1.13
CA ALA A 294 -0.75 -18.40 -0.81
C ALA A 294 0.18 -17.25 -0.40
N GLU A 295 1.33 -17.58 0.21
CA GLU A 295 2.33 -16.58 0.60
C GLU A 295 3.05 -15.96 -0.61
N ASN A 296 2.99 -16.60 -1.79
CA ASN A 296 3.69 -16.19 -3.01
C ASN A 296 2.82 -15.31 -3.94
N PHE A 297 2.03 -14.41 -3.34
CA PHE A 297 1.27 -13.38 -4.05
C PHE A 297 2.19 -12.34 -4.72
N ASP A 298 1.67 -11.65 -5.75
CA ASP A 298 2.42 -10.65 -6.53
C ASP A 298 3.08 -9.61 -5.62
N ASN A 299 4.32 -9.24 -5.95
CA ASN A 299 4.96 -8.07 -5.37
C ASN A 299 4.17 -6.83 -5.80
N GLY A 300 3.95 -5.89 -4.88
CA GLY A 300 3.09 -4.71 -5.05
C GLY A 300 2.72 -4.12 -3.69
N ASN A 301 2.08 -2.96 -3.68
CA ASN A 301 1.59 -2.30 -2.46
C ASN A 301 0.23 -2.90 -2.02
N GLU A 302 -0.21 -2.56 -0.80
CA GLU A 302 -1.61 -2.74 -0.43
C GLU A 302 -2.50 -1.90 -1.38
N GLY A 303 -3.60 -2.49 -1.86
CA GLY A 303 -4.43 -1.96 -2.93
C GLY A 303 -4.02 -2.36 -4.35
N ASP A 304 -2.73 -2.65 -4.60
CA ASP A 304 -2.19 -2.99 -5.94
C ASP A 304 -2.06 -4.52 -6.19
N SER A 305 -1.62 -5.29 -5.18
CA SER A 305 -1.47 -6.76 -5.28
C SER A 305 -2.06 -7.56 -4.11
N TYR A 306 -2.42 -6.90 -3.01
CA TYR A 306 -3.13 -7.49 -1.88
C TYR A 306 -3.96 -6.42 -1.17
N GLY A 307 -4.84 -6.77 -0.23
CA GLY A 307 -5.35 -5.78 0.72
C GLY A 307 -6.59 -6.17 1.53
N GLY A 308 -6.99 -5.25 2.41
CA GLY A 308 -8.01 -5.50 3.43
C GLY A 308 -7.42 -6.12 4.71
N THR A 309 -6.10 -6.00 4.89
CA THR A 309 -5.37 -6.66 5.97
C THR A 309 -5.76 -6.09 7.34
N ASN A 310 -5.87 -6.95 8.35
CA ASN A 310 -6.03 -6.54 9.76
C ASN A 310 -5.12 -7.37 10.68
N THR A 311 -3.88 -7.62 10.22
CA THR A 311 -2.85 -8.39 10.94
C THR A 311 -2.69 -7.87 12.38
N PRO A 312 -2.96 -8.71 13.41
CA PRO A 312 -2.89 -8.28 14.80
C PRO A 312 -1.47 -7.86 15.20
N ALA A 313 -1.36 -6.82 16.03
CA ALA A 313 -0.08 -6.28 16.50
C ALA A 313 0.69 -7.23 17.45
N ASP A 314 0.05 -8.32 17.88
CA ASP A 314 0.59 -9.41 18.71
C ASP A 314 0.67 -10.76 17.97
N ALA A 315 0.43 -10.79 16.66
CA ALA A 315 0.54 -12.00 15.85
C ALA A 315 2.01 -12.46 15.71
N GLU A 316 2.24 -13.77 15.81
CA GLU A 316 3.57 -14.39 15.61
C GLU A 316 3.65 -14.91 14.17
N TYR A 317 4.26 -14.11 13.28
CA TYR A 317 4.36 -14.40 11.84
C TYR A 317 5.74 -14.08 11.26
N ASP A 318 6.08 -14.75 10.17
CA ASP A 318 7.33 -14.61 9.43
C ASP A 318 7.29 -13.40 8.49
N ALA A 319 7.61 -12.23 9.06
CA ALA A 319 7.82 -11.00 8.30
C ALA A 319 9.13 -11.00 7.46
N GLU A 320 10.03 -11.97 7.63
CA GLU A 320 11.25 -12.08 6.81
C GLU A 320 10.94 -12.67 5.42
N TYR A 321 9.94 -13.54 5.31
CA TYR A 321 9.57 -14.21 4.05
C TYR A 321 9.18 -13.24 2.91
N ARG A 322 8.36 -12.21 3.20
CA ARG A 322 8.00 -11.15 2.23
C ARG A 322 8.78 -9.86 2.42
N GLY A 323 9.33 -9.61 3.61
CA GLY A 323 9.90 -8.34 4.02
C GLY A 323 8.90 -7.47 4.79
N SER A 324 9.41 -6.49 5.55
CA SER A 324 8.63 -5.61 6.44
C SER A 324 7.63 -4.69 5.74
N ASP A 325 7.67 -4.61 4.41
CA ASP A 325 6.87 -3.70 3.59
C ASP A 325 5.56 -4.35 3.10
N TYR A 326 5.22 -5.52 3.64
CA TYR A 326 3.97 -6.24 3.38
C TYR A 326 3.18 -6.45 4.68
N SER A 327 1.92 -6.02 4.70
CA SER A 327 1.00 -6.13 5.86
C SER A 327 0.28 -7.48 5.98
N VAL A 328 0.63 -8.48 5.15
CA VAL A 328 0.06 -9.84 5.12
C VAL A 328 0.84 -10.77 6.06
N ALA A 329 0.15 -11.43 7.01
CA ALA A 329 0.80 -12.33 7.96
C ALA A 329 1.09 -13.72 7.36
N ILE A 330 2.37 -14.08 7.27
CA ILE A 330 2.83 -15.42 6.83
C ILE A 330 3.13 -16.30 8.03
N VAL A 331 2.43 -17.43 8.19
CA VAL A 331 2.61 -18.36 9.32
C VAL A 331 3.33 -19.64 8.89
N ASP A 332 4.01 -20.30 9.82
CA ASP A 332 4.43 -21.70 9.64
C ASP A 332 3.18 -22.60 9.65
N GLY A 333 2.95 -23.35 8.58
CA GLY A 333 1.71 -24.12 8.42
C GLY A 333 1.64 -24.90 7.11
N GLY A 334 0.58 -25.70 6.95
CA GLY A 334 0.29 -26.38 5.69
C GLY A 334 1.43 -27.28 5.21
N THR A 335 1.94 -27.01 4.01
CA THR A 335 3.09 -27.70 3.41
C THR A 335 4.45 -27.12 3.83
N GLY A 336 4.46 -25.94 4.47
CA GLY A 336 5.63 -25.30 5.07
C GLY A 336 5.33 -23.88 5.53
N LYS A 337 4.68 -23.09 4.65
CA LYS A 337 4.14 -21.76 4.93
C LYS A 337 2.65 -21.70 4.58
N ALA A 338 1.98 -20.70 5.12
CA ALA A 338 0.61 -20.33 4.77
C ALA A 338 0.41 -18.83 5.03
N VAL A 339 -0.58 -18.21 4.39
CA VAL A 339 -1.12 -16.92 4.88
C VAL A 339 -2.06 -17.22 6.03
N GLY A 340 -1.99 -16.44 7.12
CA GLY A 340 -2.79 -16.62 8.33
C GLY A 340 -3.25 -15.30 8.95
N TYR A 341 -3.89 -15.37 10.13
CA TYR A 341 -4.45 -14.20 10.85
C TYR A 341 -5.44 -13.33 10.03
N THR A 342 -6.04 -13.91 8.99
CA THR A 342 -6.78 -13.18 7.94
C THR A 342 -8.12 -12.57 8.38
N ALA A 343 -8.48 -11.45 7.74
CA ALA A 343 -9.78 -10.81 7.89
C ALA A 343 -10.80 -11.25 6.81
N ALA A 344 -12.08 -11.15 7.13
CA ALA A 344 -13.15 -11.31 6.14
C ALA A 344 -13.16 -10.11 5.17
N GLY A 345 -13.05 -10.38 3.88
CA GLY A 345 -12.85 -9.39 2.81
C GLY A 345 -11.39 -9.14 2.43
N GLU A 346 -10.42 -9.75 3.11
CA GLU A 346 -9.00 -9.70 2.76
C GLU A 346 -8.73 -10.45 1.45
N TRP A 347 -7.80 -9.98 0.63
CA TRP A 347 -7.52 -10.55 -0.69
C TRP A 347 -6.05 -10.46 -1.11
N LEU A 348 -5.66 -11.39 -1.99
CA LEU A 348 -4.31 -11.58 -2.52
C LEU A 348 -4.41 -11.80 -4.03
N GLU A 349 -3.52 -11.20 -4.83
CA GLU A 349 -3.47 -11.40 -6.27
C GLU A 349 -2.18 -12.02 -6.79
N TYR A 350 -2.31 -12.75 -7.90
CA TYR A 350 -1.27 -13.55 -8.52
C TYR A 350 -1.34 -13.40 -10.03
N ALA A 351 -0.23 -13.06 -10.67
CA ALA A 351 -0.07 -13.17 -12.11
C ALA A 351 0.00 -14.66 -12.47
N VAL A 352 -0.97 -15.15 -13.24
CA VAL A 352 -1.06 -16.55 -13.66
C VAL A 352 -1.07 -16.67 -15.18
N ASN A 353 -0.58 -17.79 -15.71
CA ASN A 353 -0.60 -18.11 -17.13
C ASN A 353 -1.32 -19.45 -17.36
N VAL A 354 -2.54 -19.37 -17.88
CA VAL A 354 -3.39 -20.53 -18.15
C VAL A 354 -3.03 -21.13 -19.50
N ALA A 355 -2.49 -22.34 -19.47
CA ALA A 355 -1.91 -22.99 -20.65
C ALA A 355 -2.95 -23.38 -21.73
N GLN A 356 -4.20 -23.67 -21.36
CA GLN A 356 -5.28 -24.03 -22.28
C GLN A 356 -6.64 -23.58 -21.73
N ALA A 357 -7.53 -23.12 -22.60
CA ALA A 357 -8.90 -22.78 -22.21
C ALA A 357 -9.72 -24.06 -21.98
N GLY A 358 -10.46 -24.14 -20.88
CA GLY A 358 -11.20 -25.34 -20.51
C GLY A 358 -11.68 -25.33 -19.06
N GLU A 359 -12.27 -26.46 -18.65
CA GLU A 359 -12.69 -26.67 -17.26
C GLU A 359 -11.51 -27.19 -16.41
N TYR A 360 -11.37 -26.65 -15.20
CA TYR A 360 -10.32 -27.00 -14.24
C TYR A 360 -10.96 -27.40 -12.90
N ASN A 361 -10.50 -28.50 -12.32
CA ASN A 361 -10.75 -28.79 -10.91
C ASN A 361 -9.86 -27.87 -10.08
N ILE A 362 -10.44 -27.24 -9.07
CA ILE A 362 -9.75 -26.42 -8.10
C ILE A 362 -9.71 -27.17 -6.77
N GLN A 363 -8.57 -27.16 -6.10
CA GLN A 363 -8.39 -27.70 -4.77
C GLN A 363 -7.58 -26.72 -3.92
N ALA A 364 -8.10 -26.33 -2.76
CA ALA A 364 -7.40 -25.47 -1.81
C ALA A 364 -7.14 -26.19 -0.48
N SER A 365 -5.98 -25.92 0.10
CA SER A 365 -5.58 -26.36 1.44
C SER A 365 -5.79 -25.20 2.41
N VAL A 366 -6.69 -25.39 3.37
CA VAL A 366 -7.20 -24.33 4.25
C VAL A 366 -7.33 -24.80 5.70
N SER A 367 -7.22 -23.87 6.65
CA SER A 367 -7.47 -24.15 8.07
C SER A 367 -8.27 -23.01 8.72
N ASN A 368 -9.28 -23.33 9.52
CA ASN A 368 -9.99 -22.32 10.31
C ASN A 368 -10.52 -22.97 11.61
N GLY A 369 -9.86 -22.68 12.72
CA GLY A 369 -10.25 -23.19 14.03
C GLY A 369 -11.61 -22.67 14.53
N SER A 370 -12.10 -21.52 14.04
CA SER A 370 -13.41 -20.96 14.44
C SER A 370 -14.61 -21.71 13.88
N GLY A 371 -14.44 -22.45 12.78
CA GLY A 371 -15.51 -23.27 12.19
C GLY A 371 -15.55 -23.20 10.66
N ALA A 372 -16.71 -23.56 10.11
CA ALA A 372 -16.97 -23.54 8.68
C ALA A 372 -16.92 -22.10 8.12
N GLY A 373 -16.45 -21.98 6.87
CA GLY A 373 -16.34 -20.72 6.15
C GLY A 373 -16.05 -20.95 4.66
N SER A 374 -15.60 -19.93 3.95
CA SER A 374 -15.22 -20.03 2.53
C SER A 374 -14.05 -19.12 2.13
N ILE A 375 -13.33 -19.53 1.09
CA ILE A 375 -12.58 -18.59 0.23
C ILE A 375 -13.28 -18.45 -1.13
N LYS A 376 -13.14 -17.29 -1.76
CA LYS A 376 -13.67 -16.95 -3.09
C LYS A 376 -12.53 -16.70 -4.07
N LEU A 377 -12.72 -17.08 -5.32
CA LEU A 377 -11.74 -16.93 -6.39
C LEU A 377 -12.32 -16.09 -7.53
N SER A 378 -11.51 -15.21 -8.10
CA SER A 378 -11.84 -14.45 -9.33
C SER A 378 -10.66 -14.35 -10.27
N ILE A 379 -10.96 -14.23 -11.58
CA ILE A 379 -9.99 -14.00 -12.66
C ILE A 379 -10.34 -12.67 -13.31
N ASP A 380 -9.36 -11.77 -13.43
CA ASP A 380 -9.50 -10.42 -13.99
C ASP A 380 -10.70 -9.65 -13.38
N GLY A 381 -10.91 -9.79 -12.06
CA GLY A 381 -12.02 -9.21 -11.31
C GLY A 381 -13.39 -9.91 -11.47
N THR A 382 -13.48 -10.98 -12.28
CA THR A 382 -14.70 -11.78 -12.48
C THR A 382 -14.69 -13.03 -11.61
N GLU A 383 -15.67 -13.20 -10.73
CA GLU A 383 -15.81 -14.38 -9.87
C GLU A 383 -15.86 -15.68 -10.68
N ILE A 384 -15.00 -16.65 -10.33
CA ILE A 384 -14.95 -17.99 -10.95
C ILE A 384 -15.50 -19.09 -10.02
N GLY A 385 -15.67 -18.81 -8.73
CA GLY A 385 -16.36 -19.66 -7.76
C GLY A 385 -15.88 -19.46 -6.33
N SER A 386 -16.63 -20.04 -5.38
CA SER A 386 -16.29 -20.07 -3.95
C SER A 386 -16.12 -21.50 -3.46
N LEU A 387 -15.17 -21.69 -2.55
CA LEU A 387 -14.74 -22.97 -1.99
C LEU A 387 -15.09 -23.02 -0.49
N PRO A 388 -16.23 -23.59 -0.11
CA PRO A 388 -16.63 -23.71 1.30
C PRO A 388 -15.91 -24.88 1.98
N PHE A 389 -15.63 -24.74 3.27
CA PHE A 389 -14.94 -25.72 4.11
C PHE A 389 -15.64 -25.87 5.48
N THR A 390 -15.27 -26.87 6.29
CA THR A 390 -16.06 -27.31 7.47
C THR A 390 -15.56 -26.82 8.83
N GLY A 391 -14.31 -26.38 8.91
CA GLY A 391 -13.65 -25.90 10.12
C GLY A 391 -12.82 -26.97 10.81
N THR A 392 -11.63 -26.58 11.27
CA THR A 392 -10.57 -27.47 11.76
C THR A 392 -10.56 -27.57 13.30
N SER A 393 -11.75 -27.42 13.92
CA SER A 393 -12.03 -27.80 15.32
C SER A 393 -11.16 -27.12 16.40
N ASN A 394 -11.01 -25.80 16.34
CA ASN A 394 -10.14 -24.96 17.18
C ASN A 394 -8.63 -25.18 16.99
N ASP A 395 -8.19 -25.82 15.92
CA ASP A 395 -6.79 -25.85 15.50
C ASP A 395 -6.60 -25.16 14.14
N TRP A 396 -5.57 -24.31 14.04
CA TRP A 396 -5.18 -23.55 12.85
C TRP A 396 -3.95 -24.15 12.13
N ASN A 397 -3.40 -25.24 12.67
CA ASN A 397 -2.23 -25.95 12.16
C ASN A 397 -2.61 -27.25 11.42
N THR A 398 -3.79 -27.81 11.71
CA THR A 398 -4.41 -28.89 10.92
C THR A 398 -5.16 -28.29 9.74
N TYR A 399 -4.83 -28.71 8.51
CA TYR A 399 -5.47 -28.21 7.29
C TYR A 399 -6.47 -29.24 6.72
N GLU A 400 -7.61 -28.76 6.23
CA GLU A 400 -8.57 -29.53 5.45
C GLU A 400 -8.50 -29.16 3.96
N THR A 401 -9.16 -29.96 3.12
CA THR A 401 -9.14 -29.80 1.67
C THR A 401 -10.52 -29.44 1.15
N THR A 402 -10.67 -28.24 0.59
CA THR A 402 -11.89 -27.83 -0.13
C THR A 402 -11.68 -27.90 -1.66
N THR A 403 -12.76 -28.10 -2.41
CA THR A 403 -12.71 -28.33 -3.87
C THR A 403 -13.87 -27.67 -4.61
N GLY A 404 -13.62 -27.35 -5.88
CA GLY A 404 -14.60 -26.78 -6.81
C GLY A 404 -14.16 -26.97 -8.26
N SER A 405 -14.83 -26.31 -9.20
CA SER A 405 -14.37 -26.21 -10.58
C SER A 405 -14.70 -24.85 -11.21
N ALA A 406 -13.92 -24.46 -12.21
CA ALA A 406 -14.14 -23.25 -13.00
C ALA A 406 -13.80 -23.49 -14.47
N THR A 407 -14.36 -22.67 -15.38
CA THR A 407 -13.91 -22.60 -16.77
C THR A 407 -12.99 -21.40 -16.96
N LEU A 408 -11.75 -21.66 -17.36
CA LEU A 408 -10.72 -20.64 -17.57
C LEU A 408 -10.49 -20.39 -19.07
N GLN A 409 -10.04 -19.18 -19.41
CA GLN A 409 -9.50 -18.86 -20.74
C GLN A 409 -7.98 -19.11 -20.77
N ALA A 410 -7.37 -19.17 -21.95
CA ALA A 410 -5.92 -19.33 -22.10
C ALA A 410 -5.23 -17.97 -22.22
N GLY A 411 -4.09 -17.81 -21.54
CA GLY A 411 -3.30 -16.59 -21.55
C GLY A 411 -2.84 -16.15 -20.16
N GLU A 412 -2.23 -14.97 -20.11
CA GLU A 412 -1.86 -14.31 -18.87
C GLU A 412 -3.08 -13.60 -18.27
N HIS A 413 -3.32 -13.83 -16.97
CA HIS A 413 -4.49 -13.40 -16.22
C HIS A 413 -4.08 -12.99 -14.80
N VAL A 414 -4.94 -12.24 -14.12
CA VAL A 414 -4.83 -11.97 -12.68
C VAL A 414 -5.79 -12.87 -11.94
N LEU A 415 -5.27 -13.84 -11.18
CA LEU A 415 -6.06 -14.56 -10.17
C LEU A 415 -6.11 -13.73 -8.89
N ARG A 416 -7.30 -13.59 -8.28
CA ARG A 416 -7.47 -13.10 -6.91
C ARG A 416 -8.03 -14.21 -6.04
N ILE A 417 -7.41 -14.43 -4.88
CA ILE A 417 -7.99 -15.15 -3.75
C ILE A 417 -8.61 -14.10 -2.81
N THR A 418 -9.81 -14.37 -2.29
CA THR A 418 -10.48 -13.53 -1.29
C THR A 418 -10.96 -14.41 -0.13
N ILE A 419 -10.72 -13.96 1.10
CA ILE A 419 -11.15 -14.61 2.32
C ILE A 419 -12.58 -14.14 2.64
N GLU A 420 -13.57 -15.03 2.64
CA GLU A 420 -14.95 -14.65 2.98
C GLU A 420 -15.19 -14.65 4.51
N ASP A 421 -14.48 -15.53 5.23
CA ASP A 421 -14.61 -15.72 6.68
C ASP A 421 -13.25 -15.59 7.38
N ALA A 422 -13.20 -14.78 8.46
CA ALA A 422 -11.96 -14.44 9.17
C ALA A 422 -11.31 -15.63 9.91
N ASN A 423 -10.02 -15.49 10.22
CA ASN A 423 -9.15 -16.52 10.79
C ASN A 423 -9.02 -17.76 9.89
N THR A 424 -9.10 -17.58 8.56
CA THR A 424 -8.88 -18.66 7.58
C THR A 424 -7.43 -18.62 7.12
N ASN A 425 -6.63 -19.58 7.57
CA ASN A 425 -5.31 -19.79 7.01
C ASN A 425 -5.43 -20.48 5.64
N VAL A 426 -4.60 -20.08 4.68
CA VAL A 426 -4.54 -20.68 3.33
C VAL A 426 -3.10 -21.08 3.04
N ASP A 427 -2.90 -22.35 2.73
CA ASP A 427 -1.60 -22.97 2.38
C ASP A 427 -1.39 -22.85 0.86
N TYR A 428 -2.29 -23.42 0.06
CA TYR A 428 -2.26 -23.25 -1.40
C TYR A 428 -3.64 -23.33 -2.06
N VAL A 429 -3.70 -22.84 -3.31
CA VAL A 429 -4.75 -23.16 -4.28
C VAL A 429 -4.10 -23.83 -5.49
N SER A 430 -4.58 -25.01 -5.86
CA SER A 430 -4.09 -25.79 -6.98
C SER A 430 -5.16 -25.96 -8.06
N PHE A 431 -4.72 -25.89 -9.32
CA PHE A 431 -5.55 -26.04 -10.50
C PHE A 431 -5.07 -27.24 -11.30
N SER A 432 -5.93 -28.24 -11.46
CA SER A 432 -5.71 -29.36 -12.38
C SER A 432 -6.76 -29.32 -13.48
N SER A 433 -6.37 -29.50 -14.74
CA SER A 433 -7.36 -29.60 -15.82
C SER A 433 -8.37 -30.70 -15.49
N VAL A 434 -9.67 -30.43 -15.65
CA VAL A 434 -10.65 -31.52 -15.82
C VAL A 434 -10.20 -32.25 -17.07
N GLY A 435 -9.65 -33.46 -16.88
CA GLY A 435 -8.88 -34.16 -17.89
C GLY A 435 -9.68 -34.30 -19.17
N SER A 436 -9.38 -33.44 -20.15
CA SER A 436 -10.15 -33.40 -21.39
C SER A 436 -9.95 -34.74 -22.10
N THR A 437 -11.05 -35.40 -22.44
CA THR A 437 -11.03 -36.55 -23.36
C THR A 437 -10.85 -36.11 -24.83
N ALA A 438 -10.34 -34.90 -25.04
CA ALA A 438 -9.49 -34.62 -26.18
C ALA A 438 -8.28 -35.56 -26.12
N LEU A 439 -8.16 -36.42 -27.12
CA LEU A 439 -7.02 -37.32 -27.27
C LEU A 439 -5.77 -36.50 -27.60
N SER A 440 -5.06 -36.02 -26.56
CA SER A 440 -3.75 -35.37 -26.70
C SER A 440 -2.83 -36.22 -27.58
N ASP A 441 -2.13 -35.55 -28.48
CA ASP A 441 -1.59 -36.16 -29.69
C ASP A 441 -0.79 -37.44 -29.45
N ARG A 442 -1.28 -38.50 -30.12
CA ARG A 442 -0.55 -39.71 -30.53
C ARG A 442 0.65 -40.06 -29.64
N ILE A 443 0.41 -40.91 -28.65
CA ILE A 443 1.47 -41.70 -28.04
C ILE A 443 2.18 -42.49 -29.16
N HIS A 444 3.32 -41.97 -29.63
CA HIS A 444 4.19 -42.61 -30.62
C HIS A 444 5.00 -43.75 -29.98
N LEU A 445 4.28 -44.69 -29.34
CA LEU A 445 4.79 -46.01 -29.06
C LEU A 445 5.22 -46.64 -30.39
N ASN A 446 6.50 -47.01 -30.49
CA ASN A 446 7.08 -47.59 -31.69
C ASN A 446 6.69 -49.08 -31.82
N VAL A 447 5.39 -49.33 -32.03
CA VAL A 447 4.80 -50.68 -32.12
C VAL A 447 4.82 -51.16 -33.56
N SER A 448 5.59 -52.21 -33.83
CA SER A 448 5.52 -52.94 -35.10
C SER A 448 4.15 -53.63 -35.25
N SER A 449 3.66 -53.76 -36.50
CA SER A 449 2.31 -54.27 -36.75
C SER A 449 2.09 -55.66 -36.14
N ALA A 450 1.01 -55.83 -35.37
CA ALA A 450 0.78 -56.99 -34.53
C ALA A 450 -0.53 -57.72 -34.86
N ASN A 451 -0.51 -59.04 -34.80
CA ASN A 451 -1.71 -59.87 -34.89
C ASN A 451 -2.14 -60.29 -33.48
N TYR A 452 -3.42 -60.10 -33.15
CA TYR A 452 -4.02 -60.50 -31.88
C TYR A 452 -5.10 -61.55 -32.12
N ALA A 453 -5.16 -62.59 -31.28
CA ALA A 453 -6.34 -63.42 -31.14
C ALA A 453 -7.36 -62.71 -30.23
N VAL A 454 -8.64 -62.74 -30.59
CA VAL A 454 -9.71 -62.01 -29.89
C VAL A 454 -10.72 -62.98 -29.31
N PHE A 455 -11.16 -62.72 -28.09
CA PHE A 455 -12.12 -63.52 -27.34
C PHE A 455 -13.17 -62.63 -26.67
N ASP A 456 -14.35 -63.17 -26.37
CA ASP A 456 -15.32 -62.53 -25.46
C ASP A 456 -14.92 -62.69 -23.98
N LEU A 457 -15.71 -62.10 -23.07
CA LEU A 457 -15.51 -62.23 -21.61
C LEU A 457 -15.61 -63.68 -21.10
N GLN A 458 -16.29 -64.56 -21.85
CA GLN A 458 -16.44 -65.98 -21.54
C GLN A 458 -15.28 -66.83 -22.13
N GLY A 459 -14.30 -66.20 -22.79
CA GLY A 459 -13.13 -66.87 -23.37
C GLY A 459 -13.40 -67.59 -24.69
N ARG A 460 -14.56 -67.37 -25.33
CA ARG A 460 -14.85 -67.93 -26.66
C ARG A 460 -14.12 -67.11 -27.72
N SER A 461 -13.41 -67.79 -28.61
CA SER A 461 -12.67 -67.12 -29.69
C SER A 461 -13.63 -66.47 -30.69
N LEU A 462 -13.41 -65.18 -30.95
CA LEU A 462 -14.12 -64.36 -31.94
C LEU A 462 -13.32 -64.22 -33.24
N GLY A 463 -12.05 -64.64 -33.25
CA GLY A 463 -11.18 -64.62 -34.44
C GLY A 463 -9.84 -63.96 -34.17
N HIS A 464 -9.29 -63.30 -35.19
CA HIS A 464 -8.05 -62.52 -35.10
C HIS A 464 -8.25 -61.11 -35.67
N VAL A 465 -7.45 -60.16 -35.18
CA VAL A 465 -7.30 -58.82 -35.77
C VAL A 465 -5.84 -58.54 -36.06
N LYS A 466 -5.57 -57.92 -37.21
CA LYS A 466 -4.26 -57.33 -37.53
C LYS A 466 -4.31 -55.84 -37.23
N VAL A 467 -3.43 -55.38 -36.35
CA VAL A 467 -3.27 -53.98 -35.98
C VAL A 467 -2.04 -53.43 -36.72
N PRO A 468 -2.20 -52.51 -37.69
CA PRO A 468 -1.09 -51.79 -38.30
C PRO A 468 -0.26 -51.02 -37.26
N ALA A 469 1.00 -50.70 -37.60
CA ALA A 469 1.83 -49.88 -36.72
C ALA A 469 1.16 -48.51 -36.47
N GLY A 470 1.05 -48.12 -35.20
CA GLY A 470 0.38 -46.88 -34.78
C GLY A 470 -1.16 -46.86 -34.87
N ALA A 471 -1.82 -47.97 -35.23
CA ALA A 471 -3.29 -48.02 -35.28
C ALA A 471 -3.91 -48.41 -33.92
N ASN A 472 -5.07 -47.84 -33.60
CA ASN A 472 -5.79 -48.12 -32.37
C ASN A 472 -6.53 -49.48 -32.44
N ILE A 473 -6.20 -50.39 -31.53
CA ILE A 473 -6.83 -51.72 -31.48
C ILE A 473 -8.33 -51.63 -31.19
N SER A 474 -8.78 -50.65 -30.39
CA SER A 474 -10.20 -50.47 -30.04
C SER A 474 -11.05 -50.12 -31.25
N GLU A 475 -10.53 -49.27 -32.16
CA GLU A 475 -11.20 -48.90 -33.42
C GLU A 475 -11.31 -50.12 -34.35
N ILE A 476 -10.25 -50.91 -34.47
CA ILE A 476 -10.23 -52.11 -35.32
C ILE A 476 -11.20 -53.18 -34.81
N LEU A 477 -11.22 -53.41 -33.48
CA LEU A 477 -12.19 -54.30 -32.85
C LEU A 477 -13.62 -53.78 -33.06
N SER A 478 -13.86 -52.47 -32.91
CA SER A 478 -15.19 -51.86 -33.11
C SER A 478 -15.67 -52.00 -34.56
N ALA A 479 -14.80 -51.72 -35.54
CA ALA A 479 -15.10 -51.86 -36.96
C ALA A 479 -15.38 -53.32 -37.37
N GLN A 480 -14.65 -54.29 -36.79
CA GLN A 480 -14.77 -55.71 -37.12
C GLN A 480 -15.95 -56.41 -36.41
N PHE A 481 -16.16 -56.13 -35.12
CA PHE A 481 -17.16 -56.83 -34.29
C PHE A 481 -18.43 -56.03 -34.02
N LYS A 482 -18.43 -54.72 -34.32
CA LYS A 482 -19.61 -53.82 -34.42
C LYS A 482 -20.56 -53.82 -33.22
N SER A 483 -20.06 -54.15 -32.04
CA SER A 483 -20.83 -54.24 -30.80
C SER A 483 -20.00 -53.76 -29.61
N ALA A 484 -20.57 -52.82 -28.85
CA ALA A 484 -20.01 -52.39 -27.57
C ALA A 484 -19.96 -53.56 -26.57
N GLY A 485 -18.92 -53.57 -25.73
CA GLY A 485 -18.62 -54.69 -24.84
C GLY A 485 -17.18 -54.68 -24.34
N VAL A 486 -16.75 -55.80 -23.77
CA VAL A 486 -15.34 -56.01 -23.38
C VAL A 486 -14.80 -57.23 -24.10
N TYR A 487 -13.69 -57.04 -24.79
CA TYR A 487 -12.98 -58.04 -25.57
C TYR A 487 -11.68 -58.39 -24.85
N MET A 488 -11.29 -59.67 -24.88
CA MET A 488 -9.95 -60.08 -24.47
C MET A 488 -9.08 -60.26 -25.71
N VAL A 489 -7.95 -59.58 -25.77
CA VAL A 489 -6.99 -59.66 -26.89
C VAL A 489 -5.69 -60.31 -26.44
N LYS A 490 -5.17 -61.26 -27.22
CA LYS A 490 -3.98 -62.05 -26.89
C LYS A 490 -2.91 -61.94 -27.97
N GLN A 491 -1.68 -61.62 -27.55
CA GLN A 491 -0.49 -61.60 -28.39
C GLN A 491 0.62 -62.41 -27.71
N GLY A 492 0.93 -63.59 -28.26
CA GLY A 492 1.85 -64.54 -27.61
C GLY A 492 1.34 -64.96 -26.22
N SER A 493 2.14 -64.68 -25.18
CA SER A 493 1.77 -64.90 -23.78
C SER A 493 0.96 -63.77 -23.14
N ARG A 494 0.94 -62.56 -23.73
CA ARG A 494 0.24 -61.39 -23.17
C ARG A 494 -1.25 -61.43 -23.50
N LEU A 495 -2.08 -61.16 -22.49
CA LEU A 495 -3.54 -61.02 -22.59
C LEU A 495 -3.93 -59.65 -22.03
N GLN A 496 -4.79 -58.91 -22.73
CA GLN A 496 -5.30 -57.60 -22.30
C GLN A 496 -6.83 -57.55 -22.46
N LYS A 497 -7.51 -56.74 -21.66
CA LYS A 497 -8.94 -56.46 -21.78
C LYS A 497 -9.13 -55.09 -22.44
N ILE A 498 -9.88 -55.04 -23.54
CA ILE A 498 -10.22 -53.80 -24.27
C ILE A 498 -11.73 -53.59 -24.12
N ARG A 499 -12.13 -52.43 -23.59
CA ARG A 499 -13.54 -52.02 -23.52
C ARG A 499 -13.86 -51.15 -24.73
N ILE A 500 -15.00 -51.41 -25.36
CA ILE A 500 -15.56 -50.62 -26.45
C ILE A 500 -16.91 -50.10 -25.97
N SER A 501 -17.04 -48.78 -25.88
CA SER A 501 -18.33 -48.08 -25.85
C SER A 501 -18.73 -47.69 -27.28
N HIS A 502 -20.02 -47.43 -27.47
CA HIS A 502 -20.48 -46.61 -28.59
C HIS A 502 -20.27 -45.13 -28.27
#